data_AF-A0A4Q3VEX5-F1
#
_entry.id   AF-A0A4Q3VEX5-F1
#
_cell.length_a   1.000
_cell.length_b   1.000
_cell.length_c   1.000
_cell.angle_alpha   90.00
_cell.angle_beta   90.00
_cell.angle_gamma   90.00
#
_symmetry.space_group_name_H-M   'P 1'
#
loop_
_entity.id
_entity.type
_entity.pdbx_description
1 polymer ?
#
loop_
_entity_poly.entity_id
_entity_poly.type
_entity_poly.pdbx_seq_one_letter_code
_entity_poly.pdbx_strand_id
1 'polypeptide(L)'
;MTVDLRGLGEQLHVLATTQGTSSAALVRTSLRALLDNSHSGDAHEIDIGDRAPIGKVVKVTLRLPAAHAFLLARRARAADVSQGDYVVGLLDGTPRLPPPHDHAQAIAALARSTDQLAVISTDLNAFMRLVGRVPRSELERYRAGILTLADDVRRHLAVAASFIAELKPARSRK
;
A
#
# COMPACT_ATOMS: atom_id res chain seq x y z
N MET A 1 -3.03 -14.60 -47.26
CA MET A 1 -2.32 -13.96 -46.14
C MET A 1 -1.24 -14.89 -45.65
N THR A 2 -0.02 -14.40 -45.46
CA THR A 2 1.13 -15.18 -44.98
C THR A 2 1.40 -14.77 -43.54
N VAL A 3 1.27 -15.70 -42.60
CA VAL A 3 1.52 -15.44 -41.17
C VAL A 3 2.97 -15.81 -40.88
N ASP A 4 3.79 -14.82 -40.56
CA ASP A 4 5.17 -15.04 -40.13
C ASP A 4 5.19 -15.48 -38.65
N LEU A 5 5.63 -16.71 -38.43
CA LEU A 5 5.68 -17.35 -37.12
C LEU A 5 7.00 -17.09 -36.37
N ARG A 6 7.86 -16.17 -36.84
CA ARG A 6 9.06 -15.64 -36.16
C ARG A 6 9.89 -16.68 -35.41
N GLY A 7 10.16 -17.82 -36.05
CA GLY A 7 11.02 -18.88 -35.51
C GLY A 7 10.29 -20.08 -34.86
N LEU A 8 8.96 -20.05 -34.71
CA LEU A 8 8.17 -21.20 -34.23
C LEU A 8 7.92 -22.26 -35.33
N GLY A 9 8.29 -21.98 -36.58
CA GLY A 9 8.04 -22.85 -37.73
C GLY A 9 8.73 -24.22 -37.62
N GLU A 10 9.99 -24.24 -37.16
CA GLU A 10 10.77 -25.48 -36.97
C GLU A 10 10.14 -26.40 -35.91
N GLN A 11 9.73 -25.83 -34.78
CA GLN A 11 9.10 -26.61 -33.69
C GLN A 11 7.74 -27.16 -34.12
N LEU A 12 6.95 -26.38 -34.86
CA LEU A 12 5.69 -26.83 -35.44
C LEU A 12 5.88 -27.88 -36.53
N HIS A 13 7.00 -27.85 -37.25
CA HIS A 13 7.34 -28.86 -38.24
C HIS A 13 7.67 -30.20 -37.57
N VAL A 14 8.49 -30.20 -36.52
CA VAL A 14 8.82 -31.39 -35.71
C VAL A 14 7.58 -31.97 -35.02
N LEU A 15 6.71 -31.13 -34.47
CA LEU A 15 5.46 -31.57 -33.86
C LEU A 15 4.48 -32.14 -34.90
N ALA A 16 4.44 -31.59 -36.10
CA ALA A 16 3.55 -32.09 -37.15
C ALA A 16 4.04 -33.44 -37.70
N THR A 17 5.34 -33.62 -37.90
CA THR A 17 5.92 -34.88 -38.38
C THR A 17 5.76 -36.02 -37.38
N THR A 18 5.94 -35.75 -36.08
CA THR A 18 5.67 -36.73 -35.01
C THR A 18 4.20 -37.15 -34.94
N GLN A 19 3.28 -36.26 -35.32
CA GLN A 19 1.83 -36.55 -35.38
C GLN A 19 1.35 -36.99 -36.78
N GLY A 20 2.26 -37.26 -37.72
CA GLY A 20 1.92 -37.70 -39.09
C GLY A 20 1.06 -36.71 -39.88
N THR A 21 1.07 -35.43 -39.50
CA THR A 21 0.20 -34.38 -40.03
C THR A 21 1.04 -33.24 -40.61
N SER A 22 0.45 -32.37 -41.44
CA SER A 22 1.15 -31.16 -41.92
C SER A 22 1.08 -30.02 -40.92
N SER A 23 2.11 -29.17 -40.85
CA SER A 23 2.15 -28.02 -39.92
C SER A 23 0.94 -27.10 -40.07
N ALA A 24 0.45 -26.91 -41.30
CA ALA A 24 -0.77 -26.12 -41.56
C ALA A 24 -2.06 -26.82 -41.08
N ALA A 25 -2.13 -28.15 -41.12
CA ALA A 25 -3.26 -28.89 -40.54
C ALA A 25 -3.21 -28.83 -39.01
N LEU A 26 -2.04 -29.00 -38.41
CA LEU A 26 -1.85 -28.89 -36.96
C LEU A 26 -2.22 -27.50 -36.43
N VAL A 27 -1.75 -26.43 -37.09
CA VAL A 27 -2.12 -25.05 -36.74
C VAL A 27 -3.62 -24.81 -36.89
N ARG A 28 -4.26 -25.32 -37.95
CA ARG A 28 -5.70 -25.17 -38.14
C ARG A 28 -6.52 -25.91 -37.07
N THR A 29 -6.10 -27.10 -36.66
CA THR A 29 -6.79 -27.87 -35.61
C THR A 29 -6.64 -27.20 -34.25
N SER A 30 -5.42 -26.77 -33.89
CA SER A 30 -5.17 -26.06 -32.63
C SER A 30 -5.87 -24.70 -32.59
N LEU A 31 -5.89 -23.96 -33.71
CA LEU A 31 -6.61 -22.69 -33.81
C LEU A 31 -8.12 -22.90 -33.74
N ARG A 32 -8.64 -23.96 -34.37
CA ARG A 32 -10.06 -24.34 -34.25
C ARG A 32 -10.41 -24.64 -32.79
N ALA A 33 -9.62 -25.46 -32.09
CA ALA A 33 -9.85 -25.75 -30.68
C ALA A 33 -9.80 -24.48 -29.80
N LEU A 34 -8.88 -23.55 -30.08
CA LEU A 34 -8.78 -22.29 -29.35
C LEU A 34 -9.96 -21.35 -29.64
N LEU A 35 -10.42 -21.29 -30.89
CA LEU A 35 -11.60 -20.52 -31.28
C LEU A 35 -12.88 -21.13 -30.71
N ASP A 36 -13.04 -22.45 -30.73
CA ASP A 36 -14.18 -23.16 -30.16
C ASP A 36 -14.24 -22.96 -28.62
N ASN A 37 -13.08 -22.94 -27.96
CA ASN A 37 -12.96 -22.59 -26.53
C ASN A 37 -13.21 -21.10 -26.25
N SER A 38 -12.99 -20.21 -27.22
CA SER A 38 -13.26 -18.76 -27.07
C SER A 38 -14.74 -18.40 -27.23
N HIS A 39 -15.54 -19.28 -27.86
CA HIS A 39 -16.99 -19.08 -28.05
C HIS A 39 -17.82 -19.70 -26.92
N SER A 40 -17.21 -20.55 -26.09
CA SER A 40 -17.79 -21.01 -24.83
C SER A 40 -17.38 -20.02 -23.73
N GLY A 41 -18.22 -19.02 -23.51
CA GLY A 41 -17.97 -17.91 -22.59
C GLY A 41 -17.91 -18.33 -21.13
N ASP A 42 -16.81 -18.96 -20.73
CA ASP A 42 -16.36 -18.94 -19.35
C ASP A 42 -15.21 -17.95 -19.23
N ALA A 43 -15.43 -16.92 -18.41
CA ALA A 43 -14.37 -16.11 -17.87
C ALA A 43 -13.42 -17.03 -17.10
N HIS A 44 -12.41 -17.56 -17.80
CA HIS A 44 -11.21 -18.06 -17.14
C HIS A 44 -10.55 -16.83 -16.51
N GLU A 45 -10.90 -16.61 -15.25
CA GLU A 45 -9.94 -16.22 -14.24
C GLU A 45 -8.66 -17.00 -14.56
N ILE A 46 -7.67 -16.31 -15.12
CA ILE A 46 -6.37 -16.91 -15.33
C ILE A 46 -5.89 -17.19 -13.92
N ASP A 47 -6.04 -18.44 -13.50
CA ASP A 47 -5.34 -18.99 -12.36
C ASP A 47 -3.86 -18.78 -12.68
N ILE A 48 -3.30 -17.70 -12.13
CA ILE A 48 -1.86 -17.50 -12.04
C ILE A 48 -1.39 -18.50 -10.97
N GLY A 49 -1.51 -19.77 -11.32
CA GLY A 49 -0.96 -20.93 -10.63
C GLY A 49 0.55 -20.96 -10.83
N ASP A 50 1.21 -19.89 -10.38
CA ASP A 50 2.55 -19.93 -9.83
C ASP A 50 2.65 -18.68 -8.96
N ARG A 51 2.48 -18.88 -7.65
CA ARG A 51 2.55 -17.81 -6.66
C ARG A 51 3.93 -17.19 -6.76
N ALA A 52 4.04 -16.11 -7.53
CA ALA A 52 5.29 -15.41 -7.75
C ALA A 52 5.95 -15.16 -6.39
N PRO A 53 7.26 -15.42 -6.26
CA PRO A 53 7.95 -15.35 -4.98
C PRO A 53 7.70 -13.98 -4.33
N ILE A 54 7.03 -14.00 -3.18
CA ILE A 54 6.73 -12.83 -2.37
C ILE A 54 8.06 -12.10 -2.13
N GLY A 55 8.18 -10.88 -2.66
CA GLY A 55 9.39 -10.04 -2.55
C GLY A 55 10.27 -9.94 -3.80
N LYS A 56 9.97 -10.64 -4.91
CA LYS A 56 10.70 -10.45 -6.18
C LYS A 56 10.05 -9.35 -7.02
N VAL A 57 10.71 -8.19 -7.12
CA VAL A 57 10.28 -7.10 -8.00
C VAL A 57 10.67 -7.41 -9.45
N VAL A 58 9.68 -7.43 -10.36
CA VAL A 58 9.91 -7.59 -11.80
C VAL A 58 9.67 -6.26 -12.50
N LYS A 59 10.64 -5.82 -13.32
CA LYS A 59 10.47 -4.62 -14.14
C LYS A 59 9.59 -4.93 -15.34
N VAL A 60 8.44 -4.28 -15.43
CA VAL A 60 7.53 -4.35 -16.58
C VAL A 60 7.59 -3.03 -17.35
N THR A 61 7.58 -3.10 -18.68
CA THR A 61 7.49 -1.92 -19.55
C THR A 61 6.05 -1.78 -20.03
N LEU A 62 5.38 -0.71 -19.63
CA LEU A 62 4.00 -0.41 -20.02
C LEU A 62 3.98 0.71 -21.08
N ARG A 63 3.21 0.50 -22.16
CA ARG A 63 2.94 1.54 -23.16
C ARG A 63 1.59 2.18 -22.87
N LEU A 64 1.59 3.49 -22.64
CA LEU A 64 0.38 4.28 -22.39
C LEU A 64 0.33 5.47 -23.34
N PRO A 65 -0.87 5.93 -23.74
CA PRO A 65 -1.01 7.26 -24.32
C PRO A 65 -0.47 8.32 -23.35
N ALA A 66 0.14 9.38 -23.86
CA ALA A 66 0.81 10.40 -23.06
C ALA A 66 -0.10 11.00 -21.95
N ALA A 67 -1.38 11.24 -22.27
CA ALA A 67 -2.37 11.73 -21.32
C ALA A 67 -2.58 10.78 -20.13
N HIS A 68 -2.58 9.46 -20.37
CA HIS A 68 -2.76 8.45 -19.34
C HIS A 68 -1.49 8.29 -18.49
N ALA A 69 -0.31 8.37 -19.10
CA ALA A 69 0.96 8.39 -18.37
C ALA A 69 1.05 9.60 -17.42
N PHE A 70 0.61 10.78 -17.88
CA PHE A 70 0.51 11.97 -17.03
C PHE A 70 -0.48 11.79 -15.89
N LEU A 71 -1.67 11.26 -16.16
CA LEU A 71 -2.67 10.97 -15.12
C LEU A 71 -2.16 9.96 -14.10
N LEU A 72 -1.46 8.91 -14.53
CA LEU A 72 -0.82 7.93 -13.65
C LEU A 72 0.16 8.61 -12.71
N ALA A 73 1.10 9.40 -13.26
CA ALA A 73 2.08 10.14 -12.47
C ALA A 73 1.41 11.09 -11.47
N ARG A 74 0.38 11.82 -11.90
CA ARG A 74 -0.36 12.76 -11.05
C ARG A 74 -1.07 12.06 -9.91
N ARG A 75 -1.76 10.94 -10.18
CA ARG A 75 -2.51 10.19 -9.17
C ARG A 75 -1.61 9.47 -8.19
N ALA A 76 -0.52 8.85 -8.67
CA ALA A 76 0.48 8.25 -7.80
C ALA A 76 1.09 9.29 -6.84
N ARG A 77 1.43 10.47 -7.36
CA ARG A 77 1.93 11.58 -6.54
C ARG A 77 0.89 12.10 -5.55
N ALA A 78 -0.36 12.24 -5.97
CA ALA A 78 -1.44 12.66 -5.08
C ALA A 78 -1.68 11.65 -3.95
N ALA A 79 -1.49 10.35 -4.21
CA ALA A 79 -1.59 9.27 -3.23
C ALA A 79 -0.28 9.02 -2.44
N ASP A 80 0.73 9.87 -2.59
CA ASP A 80 2.05 9.77 -1.94
C ASP A 80 2.73 8.40 -2.10
N VAL A 81 2.65 7.82 -3.29
CA VAL A 81 3.28 6.53 -3.64
C VAL A 81 4.03 6.59 -4.96
N SER A 82 4.90 5.60 -5.18
CA SER A 82 5.55 5.44 -6.48
C SER A 82 4.52 5.06 -7.55
N GLN A 83 4.82 5.33 -8.83
CA GLN A 83 3.93 4.92 -9.92
C GLN A 83 3.77 3.39 -10.00
N GLY A 84 4.81 2.63 -9.65
CA GLY A 84 4.76 1.16 -9.59
C GLY A 84 3.80 0.68 -8.50
N ASP A 85 3.93 1.20 -7.28
CA ASP A 85 3.03 0.85 -6.16
C ASP A 85 1.59 1.28 -6.44
N TYR A 86 1.41 2.40 -7.14
CA TYR A 86 0.09 2.84 -7.57
C TYR A 86 -0.53 1.87 -8.59
N VAL A 87 0.26 1.35 -9.54
CA VAL A 87 -0.19 0.31 -10.49
C VAL A 87 -0.50 -1.00 -9.76
N VAL A 88 0.31 -1.41 -8.78
CA VAL A 88 0.01 -2.59 -7.95
C VAL A 88 -1.36 -2.43 -7.27
N GLY A 89 -1.60 -1.29 -6.62
CA GLY A 89 -2.90 -1.02 -6.00
C GLY A 89 -4.07 -0.97 -7.01
N LEU A 90 -3.84 -0.54 -8.25
CA LEU A 90 -4.85 -0.62 -9.32
C LEU A 90 -5.13 -2.07 -9.73
N LEU A 91 -4.10 -2.92 -9.82
CA LEU A 91 -4.24 -4.34 -10.14
C LEU A 91 -4.94 -5.12 -9.02
N ASP A 92 -4.68 -4.75 -7.77
CA ASP A 92 -5.32 -5.32 -6.57
C ASP A 92 -6.77 -4.84 -6.38
N GLY A 93 -7.26 -3.91 -7.22
CA GLY A 93 -8.58 -3.31 -7.09
C GLY A 93 -8.73 -2.33 -5.92
N THR A 94 -7.65 -2.03 -5.20
CA THR A 94 -7.62 -1.11 -4.05
C THR A 94 -6.61 0.03 -4.26
N PRO A 95 -6.85 0.94 -5.23
CA PRO A 95 -5.94 2.04 -5.48
C PRO A 95 -5.90 2.97 -4.26
N ARG A 96 -4.69 3.32 -3.81
CA ARG A 96 -4.51 4.29 -2.73
C ARG A 96 -5.11 5.63 -3.14
N LEU A 97 -6.02 6.16 -2.32
CA LEU A 97 -6.61 7.47 -2.54
C LEU A 97 -5.67 8.58 -2.04
N PRO A 98 -5.75 9.79 -2.63
CA PRO A 98 -5.07 10.95 -2.09
C PRO A 98 -5.49 11.18 -0.64
N PRO A 99 -4.56 11.56 0.26
CA PRO A 99 -4.93 12.01 1.58
C PRO A 99 -5.79 13.28 1.45
N PRO A 100 -6.73 13.52 2.39
CA PRO A 100 -7.54 14.74 2.40
C PRO A 100 -6.66 16.01 2.33
N HIS A 101 -7.17 17.08 1.70
CA HIS A 101 -6.42 18.35 1.57
C HIS A 101 -5.93 18.93 2.91
N ASP A 102 -6.65 18.65 4.00
CA ASP A 102 -6.32 19.09 5.36
C ASP A 102 -5.38 18.12 6.11
N HIS A 103 -4.92 17.03 5.49
CA HIS A 103 -4.15 16.01 6.18
C HIS A 103 -2.81 16.54 6.72
N ALA A 104 -2.09 17.35 5.94
CA ALA A 104 -0.84 17.95 6.38
C ALA A 104 -1.05 18.98 7.50
N GLN A 105 -2.13 19.76 7.43
CA GLN A 105 -2.48 20.75 8.44
C GLN A 105 -2.98 20.06 9.73
N ALA A 106 -3.74 18.99 9.63
CA ALA A 106 -4.13 18.13 10.74
C ALA A 106 -2.90 17.50 11.43
N ILE A 107 -1.93 16.99 10.67
CA ILE A 107 -0.66 16.47 11.23
C ILE A 107 0.11 17.60 11.94
N ALA A 108 0.21 18.78 11.34
CA ALA A 108 0.93 19.90 11.93
C ALA A 108 0.24 20.43 13.21
N ALA A 109 -1.09 20.51 13.21
CA ALA A 109 -1.88 20.89 14.38
C ALA A 109 -1.70 19.87 15.52
N LEU A 110 -1.70 18.58 15.18
CA LEU A 110 -1.53 17.50 16.13
C LEU A 110 -0.11 17.43 16.71
N ALA A 111 0.92 17.64 15.88
CA ALA A 111 2.31 17.75 16.32
C ALA A 111 2.49 18.92 17.31
N ARG A 112 1.95 20.09 16.97
CA ARG A 112 1.97 21.27 17.86
C ARG A 112 1.26 21.01 19.18
N SER A 113 0.12 20.33 19.16
CA SER A 113 -0.60 19.95 20.37
C SER A 113 0.22 18.99 21.24
N THR A 114 0.92 18.04 20.62
CA THR A 114 1.79 17.08 21.32
C THR A 114 2.99 17.78 21.95
N ASP A 115 3.64 18.72 21.24
CA ASP A 115 4.74 19.52 21.78
C ASP A 115 4.28 20.36 22.98
N GLN A 116 3.10 20.98 22.91
CA GLN A 116 2.50 21.73 24.02
C GLN A 116 2.26 20.82 25.23
N LEU A 117 1.73 19.62 25.03
CA LEU A 117 1.50 18.67 26.12
C LEU A 117 2.81 18.16 26.73
N ALA A 118 3.87 17.99 25.94
CA ALA A 118 5.19 17.62 26.45
C ALA A 118 5.79 18.71 27.35
N VAL A 119 5.61 19.99 26.99
CA VAL A 119 5.98 21.12 27.84
C VAL A 119 5.19 21.09 29.15
N ILE A 120 3.85 20.98 29.08
CA ILE A 120 3.00 20.90 30.27
C ILE A 120 3.39 19.73 31.16
N SER A 121 3.68 18.55 30.59
CA SER A 121 4.13 17.38 31.36
C SER A 121 5.47 17.64 32.06
N THR A 122 6.37 18.38 31.42
CA THR A 122 7.67 18.73 32.00
C THR A 122 7.50 19.72 33.15
N ASP A 123 6.64 20.73 32.97
CA ASP A 123 6.30 21.70 34.00
C ASP A 123 5.60 21.05 35.20
N LEU A 124 4.68 20.12 34.94
CA LEU A 124 3.98 19.36 35.98
C LEU A 124 4.97 18.49 36.77
N ASN A 125 5.92 17.83 36.10
CA ASN A 125 6.97 17.08 36.77
C ASN A 125 7.90 18.00 37.60
N ALA A 126 8.25 19.17 37.10
CA ALA A 126 9.04 20.16 37.84
C ALA A 126 8.27 20.67 39.08
N PHE A 127 6.98 20.96 38.91
CA PHE A 127 6.07 21.34 39.99
C PHE A 127 5.96 20.23 41.05
N MET A 128 5.79 18.97 40.64
CA MET A 128 5.76 17.82 41.56
C MET A 128 7.07 17.67 42.35
N ARG A 129 8.22 17.96 41.74
CA ARG A 129 9.51 17.98 42.45
C ARG A 129 9.59 19.12 43.48
N LEU A 130 9.04 20.30 43.17
CA LEU A 130 8.99 21.44 44.09
C LEU A 130 8.02 21.17 45.25
N VAL A 131 6.85 20.63 44.95
CA VAL A 131 5.88 20.11 45.91
C VAL A 131 6.54 19.08 46.82
N GLY A 132 7.30 18.13 46.29
CA GLY A 132 8.04 17.15 47.11
C GLY A 132 9.01 17.74 48.16
N ARG A 133 9.33 19.05 48.10
CA ARG A 133 10.18 19.77 49.07
C ARG A 133 9.40 20.52 50.15
N VAL A 134 8.09 20.65 50.03
CA VAL A 134 7.21 21.27 51.04
C VAL A 134 6.87 20.22 52.11
N PRO A 135 6.82 20.58 53.41
CA PRO A 135 6.47 19.64 54.47
C PRO A 135 5.13 18.92 54.20
N ARG A 136 5.14 17.59 54.34
CA ARG A 136 4.03 16.68 54.00
C ARG A 136 2.66 17.12 54.54
N SER A 137 2.64 17.74 55.72
CA SER A 137 1.42 18.20 56.40
C SER A 137 0.60 19.20 55.60
N GLU A 138 1.22 20.06 54.79
CA GLU A 138 0.52 21.06 53.97
C GLU A 138 0.05 20.50 52.61
N LEU A 139 0.68 19.41 52.15
CA LEU A 139 0.46 18.84 50.82
C LEU A 139 -0.50 17.67 50.75
N GLU A 140 -0.75 16.98 51.86
CA GLU A 140 -1.68 15.84 51.85
C GLU A 140 -3.07 16.21 51.34
N ARG A 141 -3.47 17.47 51.47
CA ARG A 141 -4.75 17.97 50.93
C ARG A 141 -4.82 17.95 49.40
N TYR A 142 -3.69 18.03 48.69
CA TYR A 142 -3.64 18.18 47.23
C TYR A 142 -2.97 16.99 46.52
N ARG A 143 -2.28 16.13 47.28
CA ARG A 143 -1.44 15.06 46.76
C ARG A 143 -2.17 14.08 45.85
N ALA A 144 -3.36 13.64 46.25
CA ALA A 144 -4.17 12.71 45.45
C ALA A 144 -4.57 13.34 44.11
N GLY A 145 -5.04 14.59 44.12
CA GLY A 145 -5.46 15.30 42.92
C GLY A 145 -4.34 15.51 41.89
N ILE A 146 -3.12 15.85 42.35
CA ILE A 146 -2.01 16.07 41.43
C ILE A 146 -1.52 14.76 40.80
N LEU A 147 -1.50 13.67 41.57
CA LEU A 147 -1.13 12.36 41.03
C LEU A 147 -2.15 11.85 40.01
N THR A 148 -3.45 12.04 40.27
CA THR A 148 -4.53 11.72 39.32
C THR A 148 -4.39 12.54 38.04
N LEU A 149 -4.17 13.85 38.14
CA LEU A 149 -3.98 14.71 36.97
C LEU A 149 -2.78 14.29 36.12
N ALA A 150 -1.65 13.96 36.76
CA ALA A 150 -0.47 13.48 36.04
C ALA A 150 -0.74 12.15 35.31
N ASP A 151 -1.53 11.26 35.92
CA ASP A 151 -1.88 9.99 35.30
C ASP A 151 -2.85 10.17 34.12
N ASP A 152 -3.84 11.04 34.27
CA ASP A 152 -4.81 11.33 33.22
C ASP A 152 -4.14 11.99 32.00
N VAL A 153 -3.20 12.92 32.23
CA VAL A 153 -2.39 13.52 31.15
C VAL A 153 -1.55 12.46 30.44
N ARG A 154 -0.87 11.57 31.17
CA ARG A 154 -0.11 10.47 30.56
C ARG A 154 -0.99 9.53 29.74
N ARG A 155 -2.17 9.19 30.25
CA ARG A 155 -3.14 8.33 29.55
C ARG A 155 -3.64 8.99 28.26
N HIS A 156 -3.98 10.28 28.31
CA HIS A 156 -4.40 11.01 27.12
C HIS A 156 -3.30 11.10 26.07
N LEU A 157 -2.05 11.33 26.48
CA LEU A 157 -0.90 11.32 25.59
C LEU A 157 -0.68 9.97 24.92
N ALA A 158 -0.83 8.87 25.66
CA ALA A 158 -0.71 7.52 25.09
C ALA A 158 -1.78 7.24 24.03
N VAL A 159 -3.04 7.65 24.29
CA VAL A 159 -4.15 7.51 23.34
C VAL A 159 -3.96 8.39 22.11
N ALA A 160 -3.52 9.65 22.29
CA ALA A 160 -3.22 10.53 21.15
C ALA A 160 -2.08 9.96 20.29
N ALA A 161 -1.03 9.42 20.92
CA ALA A 161 0.10 8.81 20.22
C ALA A 161 -0.30 7.56 19.42
N SER A 162 -1.24 6.74 19.92
CA SER A 162 -1.73 5.57 19.16
C SER A 162 -2.53 5.99 17.93
N PHE A 163 -3.39 7.02 18.05
CA PHE A 163 -4.10 7.57 16.89
C PHE A 163 -3.14 8.17 15.85
N ILE A 164 -2.04 8.81 16.28
CA ILE A 164 -0.99 9.28 15.36
C ILE A 164 -0.35 8.10 14.61
N ALA A 165 -0.09 6.98 15.30
CA ALA A 165 0.49 5.80 14.69
C ALA A 165 -0.45 5.18 13.65
N GLU A 166 -1.75 5.21 13.89
CA GLU A 166 -2.79 4.74 12.96
C GLU A 166 -3.00 5.67 11.76
N LEU A 167 -2.90 6.99 11.97
CA LEU A 167 -3.00 8.00 10.91
C LEU A 167 -1.76 8.06 10.02
N LYS A 168 -0.63 7.52 10.49
CA LYS A 168 0.57 7.41 9.68
C LYS A 168 0.27 6.40 8.56
N PRO A 169 0.31 6.80 7.27
CA PRO A 169 0.06 5.87 6.19
C PRO A 169 1.04 4.70 6.35
N ALA A 170 0.50 3.47 6.35
CA ALA A 170 1.29 2.25 6.45
C ALA A 170 2.41 2.32 5.43
N ARG A 171 3.60 2.69 5.92
CA ARG A 171 4.82 2.72 5.14
C ARG A 171 5.01 1.26 4.74
N SER A 172 4.70 0.96 3.48
CA SER A 172 4.80 -0.36 2.91
C SER A 172 6.16 -0.91 3.30
N ARG A 173 6.15 -1.92 4.17
CA ARG A 173 7.35 -2.52 4.73
C ARG A 173 7.83 -3.50 3.66
N LYS A 174 8.91 -3.07 2.98
CA LYS A 174 9.87 -3.81 2.14
C LYS A 174 9.42 -5.14 1.54
#